data_AF-A0A402QCZ4-F1
#
_entry.id   AF-A0A402QCZ4-F1
#
_cell.length_a   1.000
_cell.length_b   1.000
_cell.length_c   1.000
_cell.angle_alpha   90.00
_cell.angle_beta   90.00
_cell.angle_gamma   90.00
#
_symmetry.space_group_name_H-M   'P 1'
#
loop_
_entity.id
_entity.type
_entity.pdbx_description
1 polymer ?
#
loop_
_entity_poly.entity_id
_entity_poly.type
_entity_poly.pdbx_seq_one_letter_code
_entity_poly.pdbx_strand_id
1 'polypeptide(L)'
;GVYWIAPKVDRESGEIINNETWLSSPLAVIGTGSDDAGQYYFVLRWKAPNRKEKTIRALPAGDIGERDGWRTLKSGGVKVVASPGYRGLLSDWLQQTAPAKEWGISHRAGWFRGAYIMPDGEVIGEPENPVMFNGGSAAASGYTVSGTPESWRDSVARLAGGNPMMMLGVAASLAAPLIGLVNADGFGVHLFDNSTAGKTTTADIAASVWGYPDLLRLTWYGTALG
;
A
#
# COMPACT_ATOMS: atom_id res chain seq x y z
N GLY A 1 -8.95 4.43 23.37
CA GLY A 1 -7.52 4.67 23.14
C GLY A 1 -6.75 3.44 23.57
N VAL A 2 -5.42 3.50 23.55
CA VAL A 2 -4.58 2.55 24.27
C VAL A 2 -4.26 3.18 25.62
N TYR A 3 -4.45 2.43 26.70
CA TYR A 3 -4.25 2.88 28.08
C TYR A 3 -3.36 1.88 28.81
N TRP A 4 -2.48 2.40 29.67
CA TRP A 4 -1.79 1.61 30.69
C TRP A 4 -2.65 1.60 31.95
N ILE A 5 -2.90 0.41 32.50
CA ILE A 5 -3.65 0.25 33.74
C ILE A 5 -2.70 -0.31 34.79
N ALA A 6 -2.51 0.44 35.88
CA ALA A 6 -1.72 0.00 37.03
C ALA A 6 -2.66 -0.26 38.22
N PRO A 7 -3.04 -1.53 38.48
CA PRO A 7 -3.89 -1.87 39.62
C PRO A 7 -3.16 -1.58 40.93
N LYS A 8 -3.84 -0.94 41.87
CA LYS A 8 -3.35 -0.67 43.22
C LYS A 8 -4.41 -1.10 44.22
N VAL A 9 -4.02 -1.94 45.19
CA VAL A 9 -4.91 -2.32 46.29
C VAL A 9 -4.96 -1.17 47.29
N ASP A 10 -6.16 -0.68 47.57
CA ASP A 10 -6.39 0.26 48.66
C ASP A 10 -6.15 -0.43 50.00
N ARG A 11 -5.34 0.20 50.85
CA ARG A 11 -4.91 -0.42 52.11
C ARG A 11 -5.99 -0.42 53.20
N GLU A 12 -7.01 0.41 53.06
CA GLU A 12 -8.08 0.55 54.06
C GLU A 12 -9.32 -0.25 53.64
N SER A 13 -9.72 -0.18 52.37
CA SER A 13 -10.92 -0.88 51.87
C SER A 13 -10.64 -2.27 51.28
N GLY A 14 -9.38 -2.57 50.91
CA GLY A 14 -9.02 -3.79 50.19
C GLY A 14 -9.47 -3.81 48.72
N GLU A 15 -10.06 -2.72 48.22
CA GLU A 15 -10.51 -2.62 46.83
C GLU A 15 -9.35 -2.42 45.84
N ILE A 16 -9.51 -2.93 44.62
CA ILE A 16 -8.54 -2.73 43.54
C ILE A 16 -8.90 -1.44 42.79
N ILE A 17 -8.04 -0.43 42.90
CA ILE A 17 -8.11 0.83 42.15
C ILE A 17 -7.29 0.67 40.87
N ASN A 18 -7.94 0.82 39.71
CA ASN A 18 -7.29 0.75 38.40
C ASN A 18 -6.90 2.16 37.95
N ASN A 19 -5.66 2.56 38.20
CA ASN A 19 -5.16 3.85 37.72
C ASN A 19 -4.88 3.77 36.22
N GLU A 20 -5.67 4.50 35.43
CA GLU A 20 -5.55 4.54 33.98
C GLU A 20 -4.66 5.70 33.53
N THR A 21 -3.68 5.40 32.68
CA THR A 21 -2.87 6.40 31.97
C THR A 21 -3.06 6.25 30.46
N TRP A 22 -3.45 7.33 29.79
CA TRP A 22 -3.60 7.33 28.33
C TRP A 22 -2.24 7.27 27.62
N LEU A 23 -2.07 6.33 26.68
CA LEU A 23 -0.86 6.15 25.89
C LEU A 23 -1.02 6.66 24.45
N SER A 24 -2.15 6.32 23.80
CA SER A 24 -2.39 6.73 22.42
C SER A 24 -3.88 6.74 22.02
N SER A 25 -4.17 7.36 20.87
CA SER A 25 -5.42 7.10 20.14
C SER A 25 -5.55 5.60 19.79
N PRO A 26 -6.75 5.09 19.45
CA PRO A 26 -6.92 3.68 19.10
C PRO A 26 -5.90 3.20 18.06
N LEU A 27 -5.13 2.18 18.45
CA LEU A 27 -4.07 1.56 17.68
C LEU A 27 -4.15 0.06 17.94
N ALA A 28 -4.01 -0.76 16.91
CA ALA A 28 -4.04 -2.21 17.03
C ALA A 28 -2.90 -2.83 16.24
N VAL A 29 -2.22 -3.82 16.82
CA VAL A 29 -1.36 -4.74 16.09
C VAL A 29 -2.25 -5.84 15.52
N ILE A 30 -2.30 -5.98 14.20
CA ILE A 30 -3.21 -6.92 13.52
C ILE A 30 -2.49 -8.09 12.86
N GLY A 31 -1.17 -8.10 12.93
CA GLY A 31 -0.32 -9.15 12.41
C GLY A 31 1.13 -8.71 12.39
N THR A 32 1.96 -9.62 11.95
CA THR A 32 3.37 -9.40 11.67
C THR A 32 3.70 -10.04 10.35
N GLY A 33 4.83 -9.69 9.76
CA GLY A 33 5.19 -10.21 8.46
C GLY A 33 6.60 -9.84 8.07
N SER A 34 7.05 -10.42 6.96
CA SER A 34 8.35 -10.10 6.37
C SER A 34 8.20 -9.78 4.89
N ASP A 35 9.16 -9.01 4.39
CA ASP A 35 9.34 -8.81 2.96
C ASP A 35 10.24 -9.89 2.33
N ASP A 36 10.47 -9.80 1.02
CA ASP A 36 11.35 -10.72 0.28
C ASP A 36 12.81 -10.65 0.73
N ALA A 37 13.24 -9.56 1.39
CA ALA A 37 14.59 -9.40 1.94
C ALA A 37 14.71 -9.96 3.37
N GLY A 38 13.61 -10.46 3.94
CA GLY A 38 13.56 -10.96 5.32
C GLY A 38 13.47 -9.88 6.39
N GLN A 39 13.27 -8.61 6.01
CA GLN A 39 13.02 -7.55 6.98
C GLN A 39 11.67 -7.81 7.66
N TYR A 40 11.64 -7.73 8.99
CA TYR A 40 10.46 -8.01 9.80
C TYR A 40 9.67 -6.74 10.13
N TYR A 41 8.34 -6.85 10.15
CA TYR A 41 7.43 -5.73 10.34
C TYR A 41 6.29 -6.09 11.29
N PHE A 42 5.79 -5.07 11.99
CA PHE A 42 4.49 -5.09 12.64
C PHE A 42 3.44 -4.46 11.73
N VAL A 43 2.31 -5.13 11.54
CA VAL A 43 1.18 -4.59 10.78
C VAL A 43 0.23 -3.92 11.75
N LEU A 44 0.16 -2.60 11.65
CA LEU A 44 -0.58 -1.74 12.55
C LEU A 44 -1.84 -1.20 11.87
N ARG A 45 -2.91 -1.07 12.64
CA ARG A 45 -4.19 -0.52 12.19
C ARG A 45 -4.67 0.58 13.11
N TRP A 46 -5.08 1.71 12.53
CA TRP A 46 -5.65 2.83 13.27
C TRP A 46 -6.66 3.60 12.41
N LYS A 47 -7.37 4.56 13.01
CA LYS A 47 -8.28 5.47 12.31
C LYS A 47 -7.79 6.91 12.49
N ALA A 48 -7.45 7.58 11.39
CA ALA A 48 -7.04 8.97 11.44
C ALA A 48 -8.25 9.90 11.72
N PRO A 49 -8.09 11.04 12.42
CA PRO A 49 -9.19 11.90 12.89
C PRO A 49 -10.20 12.36 11.82
N ASN A 50 -9.79 12.43 10.55
CA ASN A 50 -10.64 12.90 9.44
C ASN A 50 -10.79 11.86 8.31
N ARG A 51 -10.47 10.59 8.57
CA ARG A 51 -10.66 9.51 7.59
C ARG A 51 -11.80 8.60 8.03
N LYS A 52 -12.69 8.27 7.07
CA LYS A 52 -13.74 7.28 7.30
C LYS A 52 -13.14 5.89 7.49
N GLU A 53 -12.19 5.55 6.63
CA GLU A 53 -11.53 4.25 6.57
C GLU A 53 -10.39 4.13 7.59
N LYS A 54 -10.10 2.88 7.96
CA LYS A 54 -8.96 2.54 8.81
C LYS A 54 -7.70 2.50 7.95
N THR A 55 -6.64 3.13 8.43
CA THR A 55 -5.31 2.97 7.85
C THR A 55 -4.73 1.66 8.35
N ILE A 56 -4.15 0.87 7.45
CA ILE A 56 -3.30 -0.28 7.77
C ILE A 56 -1.90 0.02 7.23
N ARG A 57 -0.86 -0.24 8.02
CA ARG A 57 0.52 -0.02 7.60
C ARG A 57 1.47 -1.02 8.25
N ALA A 58 2.42 -1.52 7.46
CA ALA A 58 3.58 -2.24 7.95
C ALA A 58 4.64 -1.24 8.43
N LEU A 59 5.08 -1.40 9.67
CA LEU A 59 6.18 -0.62 10.25
C LEU A 59 7.34 -1.56 10.56
N PRO A 60 8.58 -1.26 10.14
CA PRO A 60 9.75 -2.07 10.47
C PRO A 60 9.83 -2.32 11.97
N ALA A 61 10.15 -3.55 12.36
CA ALA A 61 10.27 -3.89 13.78
C ALA A 61 11.36 -3.06 14.49
N GLY A 62 12.46 -2.75 13.79
CA GLY A 62 13.52 -1.88 14.29
C GLY A 62 13.10 -0.42 14.51
N ASP A 63 11.97 0.00 13.94
CA ASP A 63 11.44 1.37 14.13
C ASP A 63 10.49 1.47 15.32
N ILE A 64 10.06 0.34 15.90
CA ILE A 64 9.13 0.33 17.03
C ILE A 64 9.82 0.91 18.27
N GLY A 65 9.24 1.97 18.84
CA GLY A 65 9.84 2.69 19.96
C GLY A 65 10.83 3.78 19.55
N GLU A 66 11.25 3.78 18.30
CA GLU A 66 12.25 4.70 17.77
C GLU A 66 11.65 5.99 17.20
N ARG A 67 12.52 6.98 16.98
CA ARG A 67 12.13 8.30 16.45
C ARG A 67 11.34 8.18 15.15
N ASP A 68 11.77 7.31 14.23
CA ASP A 68 11.15 7.15 12.92
C ASP A 68 9.81 6.39 12.98
N GLY A 69 9.67 5.40 13.87
CA GLY A 69 8.37 4.77 14.13
C GLY A 69 7.36 5.75 14.70
N TRP A 70 7.75 6.54 15.71
CA TRP A 70 6.89 7.59 16.26
C TRP A 70 6.54 8.67 15.24
N ARG A 71 7.50 9.05 14.36
CA ARG A 71 7.24 9.99 13.27
C ARG A 71 6.16 9.42 12.33
N THR A 72 6.33 8.17 11.90
CA THR A 72 5.40 7.50 10.98
C THR A 72 3.99 7.40 11.54
N LEU A 73 3.84 7.00 12.81
CA LEU A 73 2.54 6.92 13.47
C LEU A 73 1.86 8.29 13.58
N LYS A 74 2.59 9.32 14.01
CA LYS A 74 2.06 10.68 14.14
C LYS A 74 1.67 11.29 12.79
N SER A 75 2.50 11.11 11.76
CA SER A 75 2.19 11.52 10.38
C SER A 75 0.94 10.80 9.84
N GLY A 76 0.69 9.57 10.29
CA GLY A 76 -0.54 8.82 10.01
C GLY A 76 -1.77 9.28 10.80
N GLY A 77 -1.64 10.25 11.71
CA GLY A 77 -2.74 10.75 12.54
C GLY A 77 -2.92 10.05 13.87
N VAL A 78 -1.98 9.18 14.29
CA VAL A 78 -1.99 8.57 15.62
C VAL A 78 -1.52 9.59 16.64
N LYS A 79 -2.34 9.85 17.66
CA LYS A 79 -1.95 10.68 18.80
C LYS A 79 -1.23 9.79 19.82
N VAL A 80 -0.05 10.21 20.29
CA VAL A 80 0.78 9.45 21.23
C VAL A 80 1.17 10.35 22.40
N VAL A 81 1.23 9.78 23.60
CA VAL A 81 1.70 10.42 24.83
C VAL A 81 3.08 11.08 24.63
N ALA A 82 3.31 12.21 25.30
CA ALA A 82 4.56 12.96 25.18
C ALA A 82 5.70 12.38 26.05
N SER A 83 5.34 11.85 27.23
CA SER A 83 6.29 11.32 28.21
C SER A 83 7.11 10.16 27.63
N PRO A 84 8.46 10.23 27.69
CA PRO A 84 9.34 9.15 27.22
C PRO A 84 9.06 7.81 27.91
N GLY A 85 8.82 7.80 29.23
CA GLY A 85 8.55 6.56 29.97
C GLY A 85 7.28 5.86 29.49
N TYR A 86 6.19 6.61 29.28
CA TYR A 86 4.94 6.05 28.76
C TYR A 86 5.02 5.65 27.28
N ARG A 87 5.90 6.30 26.48
CA ARG A 87 6.21 5.83 25.13
C ARG A 87 6.96 4.49 25.16
N GLY A 88 7.85 4.29 26.13
CA GLY A 88 8.49 2.99 26.38
C GLY A 88 7.44 1.90 26.61
N LEU A 89 6.50 2.12 27.52
CA LEU A 89 5.41 1.16 27.77
C LEU A 89 4.56 0.88 26.52
N LEU A 90 4.28 1.91 25.70
CA LEU A 90 3.57 1.69 24.43
C LEU A 90 4.39 0.89 23.43
N SER A 91 5.71 1.11 23.38
CA SER A 91 6.63 0.32 22.55
C SER A 91 6.65 -1.14 22.97
N ASP A 92 6.78 -1.40 24.27
CA ASP A 92 6.77 -2.75 24.83
C ASP A 92 5.45 -3.46 24.50
N TRP A 93 4.32 -2.76 24.67
CA TRP A 93 3.00 -3.28 24.32
C TRP A 93 2.88 -3.63 22.84
N LEU A 94 3.37 -2.78 21.92
CA LEU A 94 3.34 -3.05 20.48
C LEU A 94 4.13 -4.30 20.12
N GLN A 95 5.27 -4.52 20.77
CA GLN A 95 6.13 -5.68 20.52
C GLN A 95 5.54 -6.98 21.09
N GLN A 96 4.87 -6.91 22.24
CA GLN A 96 4.32 -8.09 22.93
C GLN A 96 2.94 -8.51 22.42
N THR A 97 2.17 -7.60 21.82
CA THR A 97 0.75 -7.84 21.45
C THR A 97 0.58 -8.36 20.02
N ALA A 98 1.67 -8.76 19.33
CA ALA A 98 1.58 -9.27 17.97
C ALA A 98 0.75 -10.57 17.90
N PRO A 99 -0.39 -10.57 17.18
CA PRO A 99 -1.13 -11.80 16.95
C PRO A 99 -0.35 -12.71 16.00
N ALA A 100 -0.59 -14.04 16.10
CA ALA A 100 -0.01 -15.05 15.22
C ALA A 100 -0.65 -15.06 13.81
N LYS A 101 -0.75 -13.88 13.19
CA LYS A 101 -1.24 -13.71 11.83
C LYS A 101 -0.10 -13.19 10.97
N GLU A 102 0.40 -14.04 10.09
CA GLU A 102 1.48 -13.71 9.16
C GLU A 102 0.95 -12.93 7.96
N TRP A 103 1.63 -11.85 7.62
CA TRP A 103 1.38 -11.03 6.43
C TRP A 103 2.56 -11.15 5.46
N GLY A 104 2.26 -11.21 4.18
CA GLY A 104 3.27 -11.00 3.14
C GLY A 104 3.42 -9.51 2.85
N ILE A 105 4.63 -8.97 2.89
CA ILE A 105 4.88 -7.55 2.63
C ILE A 105 5.66 -7.41 1.33
N SER A 106 5.13 -6.64 0.39
CA SER A 106 5.80 -6.37 -0.88
C SER A 106 6.09 -4.88 -1.02
N HIS A 107 7.30 -4.55 -1.48
CA HIS A 107 7.68 -3.20 -1.90
C HIS A 107 7.42 -2.95 -3.38
N ARG A 108 6.90 -3.95 -4.11
CA ARG A 108 6.61 -3.86 -5.55
C ARG A 108 5.16 -4.24 -5.85
N ALA A 109 4.58 -3.58 -6.84
CA ALA A 109 3.35 -4.04 -7.46
C ALA A 109 3.62 -5.28 -8.34
N GLY A 110 2.58 -6.02 -8.68
CA GLY A 110 2.64 -7.26 -9.45
C GLY A 110 2.23 -8.49 -8.65
N TRP A 111 2.52 -9.67 -9.21
CA TRP A 111 2.22 -10.94 -8.54
C TRP A 111 3.04 -11.14 -7.28
N PHE A 112 2.34 -11.48 -6.20
CA PHE A 112 2.95 -11.75 -4.91
C PHE A 112 2.06 -12.70 -4.09
N ARG A 113 2.63 -13.84 -3.67
CA ARG A 113 1.97 -14.87 -2.83
C ARG A 113 0.54 -15.23 -3.27
N GLY A 114 0.34 -15.42 -4.58
CA GLY A 114 -0.94 -15.86 -5.15
C GLY A 114 -1.97 -14.76 -5.41
N ALA A 115 -1.62 -13.49 -5.19
CA ALA A 115 -2.45 -12.34 -5.52
C ALA A 115 -1.69 -11.33 -6.39
N TYR A 116 -2.41 -10.46 -7.09
CA TYR A 116 -1.83 -9.36 -7.85
C TYR A 116 -1.98 -8.06 -7.07
N ILE A 117 -0.85 -7.44 -6.71
CA ILE A 117 -0.80 -6.17 -6.00
C ILE A 117 -0.77 -5.04 -7.02
N MET A 118 -1.76 -4.16 -6.96
CA MET A 118 -1.84 -2.95 -7.77
C MET A 118 -0.92 -1.85 -7.22
N PRO A 119 -0.41 -0.92 -8.05
CA PRO A 119 0.46 0.16 -7.58
C PRO A 119 -0.18 1.17 -6.61
N ASP A 120 -1.52 1.23 -6.55
CA ASP A 120 -2.27 1.98 -5.54
C ASP A 120 -2.45 1.21 -4.22
N GLY A 121 -2.06 -0.06 -4.18
CA GLY A 121 -2.15 -0.94 -3.03
C GLY A 121 -3.40 -1.83 -3.01
N GLU A 122 -4.27 -1.76 -4.02
CA GLU A 122 -5.35 -2.73 -4.18
C GLU A 122 -4.77 -4.15 -4.39
N VAL A 123 -5.44 -5.17 -3.84
CA VAL A 123 -5.03 -6.56 -3.97
C VAL A 123 -6.13 -7.30 -4.72
N ILE A 124 -5.78 -7.85 -5.88
CA ILE A 124 -6.68 -8.64 -6.72
C ILE A 124 -6.38 -10.13 -6.50
N GLY A 125 -7.41 -10.89 -6.14
CA GLY A 125 -7.31 -12.32 -5.81
C GLY A 125 -7.39 -12.61 -4.32
N GLU A 126 -7.26 -13.88 -3.96
CA GLU A 126 -7.41 -14.39 -2.60
C GLU A 126 -6.11 -15.10 -2.17
N PRO A 127 -5.13 -14.38 -1.64
CA PRO A 127 -3.90 -15.01 -1.15
C PRO A 127 -4.19 -15.79 0.15
N GLU A 128 -3.47 -16.89 0.37
CA GLU A 128 -3.61 -17.73 1.58
C GLU A 128 -3.37 -16.92 2.86
N ASN A 129 -2.36 -16.05 2.83
CA ASN A 129 -2.07 -15.08 3.88
C ASN A 129 -2.32 -13.66 3.36
N PRO A 130 -2.81 -12.73 4.19
CA PRO A 130 -2.98 -11.34 3.77
C PRO A 130 -1.66 -10.75 3.26
N VAL A 131 -1.75 -10.01 2.16
CA VAL A 131 -0.61 -9.32 1.58
C VAL A 131 -0.79 -7.80 1.69
N MET A 132 0.32 -7.09 1.75
CA MET A 132 0.33 -5.63 1.82
C MET A 132 1.37 -5.04 0.89
N PHE A 133 0.99 -3.97 0.21
CA PHE A 133 1.94 -3.10 -0.49
C PHE A 133 2.54 -2.06 0.45
N ASN A 134 3.87 -2.01 0.54
CA ASN A 134 4.63 -1.05 1.32
C ASN A 134 5.66 -0.29 0.45
N GLY A 135 5.41 -0.20 -0.87
CA GLY A 135 6.35 0.37 -1.84
C GLY A 135 6.16 1.85 -2.16
N GLY A 136 4.99 2.44 -1.86
CA GLY A 136 4.66 3.84 -2.16
C GLY A 136 4.88 4.22 -3.64
N SER A 137 3.84 4.09 -4.48
CA SER A 137 3.97 4.50 -5.88
C SER A 137 3.64 5.98 -6.09
N ALA A 138 4.54 6.75 -6.71
CA ALA A 138 4.24 8.12 -7.14
C ALA A 138 3.08 8.17 -8.15
N ALA A 139 2.84 7.07 -8.88
CA ALA A 139 1.76 6.93 -9.85
C ALA A 139 0.46 6.36 -9.23
N ALA A 140 0.43 6.08 -7.91
CA ALA A 140 -0.75 5.48 -7.25
C ALA A 140 -2.04 6.26 -7.52
N SER A 141 -1.99 7.60 -7.51
CA SER A 141 -3.15 8.46 -7.81
C SER A 141 -3.64 8.38 -9.26
N GLY A 142 -2.84 7.84 -10.17
CA GLY A 142 -3.22 7.63 -11.56
C GLY A 142 -4.07 6.38 -11.78
N TYR A 143 -3.94 5.36 -10.91
CA TYR A 143 -4.76 4.15 -10.96
C TYR A 143 -6.15 4.47 -10.41
N THR A 144 -7.07 4.77 -11.31
CA THR A 144 -8.44 5.19 -10.97
C THR A 144 -9.43 4.58 -11.94
N VAL A 145 -10.63 4.28 -11.46
CA VAL A 145 -11.70 3.73 -12.28
C VAL A 145 -12.64 4.85 -12.73
N SER A 146 -12.90 4.94 -14.03
CA SER A 146 -13.90 5.84 -14.61
C SER A 146 -14.74 5.08 -15.65
N GLY A 147 -16.05 5.06 -15.46
CA GLY A 147 -16.97 4.27 -16.28
C GLY A 147 -16.98 2.78 -15.91
N THR A 148 -17.29 1.94 -16.88
CA THR A 148 -17.32 0.47 -16.77
C THR A 148 -16.48 -0.18 -17.88
N PRO A 149 -16.08 -1.45 -17.74
CA PRO A 149 -15.40 -2.19 -18.80
C PRO A 149 -16.16 -2.19 -20.13
N GLU A 150 -17.49 -2.30 -20.10
CA GLU A 150 -18.35 -2.24 -21.30
C GLU A 150 -18.27 -0.87 -21.95
N SER A 151 -18.36 0.20 -21.15
CA SER A 151 -18.25 1.57 -21.68
C SER A 151 -16.88 1.82 -22.31
N TRP A 152 -15.79 1.31 -21.72
CA TRP A 152 -14.44 1.42 -22.27
C TRP A 152 -14.29 0.62 -23.57
N ARG A 153 -14.85 -0.61 -23.61
CA ARG A 153 -14.89 -1.44 -24.81
C ARG A 153 -15.63 -0.76 -25.95
N ASP A 154 -16.82 -0.24 -25.69
CA ASP A 154 -17.72 0.30 -26.71
C ASP A 154 -17.32 1.72 -27.17
N SER A 155 -16.41 2.38 -26.44
CA SER A 155 -15.83 3.68 -26.80
C SER A 155 -14.36 3.57 -27.25
N VAL A 156 -13.42 3.33 -26.33
CA VAL A 156 -11.98 3.34 -26.58
C VAL A 156 -11.55 2.13 -27.41
N ALA A 157 -11.88 0.91 -26.98
CA ALA A 157 -11.42 -0.30 -27.67
C ALA A 157 -11.99 -0.42 -29.08
N ARG A 158 -13.28 -0.07 -29.24
CA ARG A 158 -13.95 -0.05 -30.54
C ARG A 158 -13.25 0.87 -31.54
N LEU A 159 -12.75 2.03 -31.10
CA LEU A 159 -12.00 2.97 -31.95
C LEU A 159 -10.58 2.50 -32.26
N ALA A 160 -9.96 1.71 -31.36
CA ALA A 160 -8.65 1.10 -31.61
C ALA A 160 -8.72 -0.07 -32.61
N GLY A 161 -9.89 -0.68 -32.78
CA GLY A 161 -10.10 -1.82 -33.68
C GLY A 161 -9.68 -1.53 -35.12
N GLY A 162 -8.81 -2.38 -35.68
CA GLY A 162 -8.28 -2.23 -37.03
C GLY A 162 -7.07 -1.29 -37.14
N ASN A 163 -6.67 -0.60 -36.06
CA ASN A 163 -5.42 0.15 -36.01
C ASN A 163 -4.32 -0.68 -35.31
N PRO A 164 -3.29 -1.16 -36.04
CA PRO A 164 -2.29 -2.05 -35.47
C PRO A 164 -1.51 -1.45 -34.30
N MET A 165 -1.23 -0.14 -34.33
CA MET A 165 -0.47 0.54 -33.28
C MET A 165 -1.28 0.65 -31.99
N MET A 166 -2.55 1.05 -32.08
CA MET A 166 -3.42 1.16 -30.91
C MET A 166 -3.74 -0.22 -30.33
N MET A 167 -3.99 -1.23 -31.19
CA MET A 167 -4.16 -2.61 -30.76
C MET A 167 -2.92 -3.15 -30.04
N LEU A 168 -1.71 -2.85 -30.54
CA LEU A 168 -0.45 -3.19 -29.88
C LEU A 168 -0.35 -2.53 -28.50
N GLY A 169 -0.71 -1.25 -28.37
CA GLY A 169 -0.73 -0.55 -27.07
C GLY A 169 -1.64 -1.22 -26.05
N VAL A 170 -2.86 -1.58 -26.44
CA VAL A 170 -3.81 -2.31 -25.58
C VAL A 170 -3.25 -3.69 -25.21
N ALA A 171 -2.76 -4.45 -26.18
CA ALA A 171 -2.23 -5.79 -25.96
C ALA A 171 -1.01 -5.78 -25.02
N ALA A 172 -0.09 -4.83 -25.20
CA ALA A 172 1.07 -4.67 -24.33
C ALA A 172 0.67 -4.34 -22.89
N SER A 173 -0.34 -3.47 -22.72
CA SER A 173 -0.88 -3.10 -21.41
C SER A 173 -1.52 -4.28 -20.68
N LEU A 174 -2.34 -5.07 -21.39
CA LEU A 174 -2.99 -6.27 -20.85
C LEU A 174 -2.03 -7.45 -20.61
N ALA A 175 -0.87 -7.45 -21.28
CA ALA A 175 0.15 -8.48 -21.05
C ALA A 175 0.85 -8.34 -19.69
N ALA A 176 0.90 -7.14 -19.10
CA ALA A 176 1.60 -6.87 -17.84
C ALA A 176 1.23 -7.83 -16.67
N PRO A 177 -0.06 -8.12 -16.38
CA PRO A 177 -0.42 -9.13 -15.39
C PRO A 177 -0.24 -10.57 -15.89
N LEU A 178 -0.19 -10.82 -17.19
CA LEU A 178 -0.10 -12.19 -17.73
C LEU A 178 1.32 -12.74 -17.75
N ILE A 179 2.33 -11.89 -18.00
CA ILE A 179 3.73 -12.31 -18.11
C ILE A 179 4.23 -13.06 -16.86
N GLY A 180 3.82 -12.63 -15.66
CA GLY A 180 4.19 -13.30 -14.42
C GLY A 180 3.54 -14.67 -14.24
N LEU A 181 2.34 -14.88 -14.79
CA LEU A 181 1.63 -16.17 -14.72
C LEU A 181 2.22 -17.21 -15.66
N VAL A 182 2.70 -16.79 -16.83
CA VAL A 182 3.33 -17.68 -17.81
C VAL A 182 4.84 -17.79 -17.63
N ASN A 183 5.40 -17.15 -16.60
CA ASN A 183 6.83 -17.08 -16.32
C ASN A 183 7.66 -16.62 -17.54
N ALA A 184 7.15 -15.60 -18.24
CA ALA A 184 7.82 -14.97 -19.36
C ALA A 184 8.59 -13.72 -18.92
N ASP A 185 9.61 -13.36 -19.68
CA ASP A 185 10.37 -12.14 -19.45
C ASP A 185 9.51 -10.90 -19.70
N GLY A 186 9.76 -9.86 -18.91
CA GLY A 186 9.19 -8.54 -19.14
C GLY A 186 9.69 -7.95 -20.47
N PHE A 187 8.85 -7.14 -21.11
CA PHE A 187 9.20 -6.47 -22.35
C PHE A 187 8.77 -5.01 -22.32
N GLY A 188 9.40 -4.21 -23.19
CA GLY A 188 9.01 -2.83 -23.48
C GLY A 188 8.70 -2.67 -24.96
N VAL A 189 7.76 -1.79 -25.28
CA VAL A 189 7.44 -1.42 -26.66
C VAL A 189 7.85 0.03 -26.89
N HIS A 190 8.75 0.25 -27.84
CA HIS A 190 9.16 1.59 -28.25
C HIS A 190 8.45 1.96 -29.57
N LEU A 191 7.52 2.92 -29.51
CA LEU A 191 6.83 3.44 -30.68
C LEU A 191 7.70 4.52 -31.32
N PHE A 192 8.33 4.21 -32.46
CA PHE A 192 9.19 5.13 -33.19
C PHE A 192 8.53 5.56 -34.51
N ASP A 193 8.28 6.86 -34.64
CA ASP A 193 7.74 7.47 -35.85
C ASP A 193 7.90 9.00 -35.80
N ASN A 194 7.59 9.69 -36.90
CA ASN A 194 7.49 11.14 -37.01
C ASN A 194 6.51 11.73 -36.00
N SER A 195 6.65 13.04 -35.73
CA SER A 195 5.68 13.77 -34.89
C SER A 195 4.26 13.61 -35.45
N THR A 196 3.27 13.59 -34.56
CA THR A 196 1.84 13.48 -34.93
C THR A 196 1.39 12.11 -35.49
N ALA A 197 2.26 11.10 -35.52
CA ALA A 197 1.91 9.74 -35.96
C ALA A 197 1.06 8.91 -34.95
N GLY A 198 0.48 9.53 -33.91
CA GLY A 198 -0.38 8.83 -32.95
C GLY A 198 0.34 8.07 -31.83
N LYS A 199 1.65 8.29 -31.61
CA LYS A 199 2.42 7.70 -30.50
C LYS A 199 1.80 8.00 -29.13
N THR A 200 1.53 9.28 -28.87
CA THR A 200 0.93 9.76 -27.62
C THR A 200 -0.46 9.16 -27.41
N THR A 201 -1.28 9.16 -28.46
CA THR A 201 -2.62 8.55 -28.42
C THR A 201 -2.57 7.05 -28.12
N THR A 202 -1.60 6.33 -28.70
CA THR A 202 -1.39 4.90 -28.42
C THR A 202 -1.01 4.66 -26.97
N ALA A 203 -0.10 5.49 -26.42
CA ALA A 203 0.27 5.45 -25.01
C ALA A 203 -0.93 5.79 -24.08
N ASP A 204 -1.78 6.74 -24.49
CA ASP A 204 -2.98 7.11 -23.73
C ASP A 204 -4.00 5.99 -23.68
N ILE A 205 -4.23 5.33 -24.81
CA ILE A 205 -5.10 4.16 -24.90
C ILE A 205 -4.54 3.03 -24.02
N ALA A 206 -3.24 2.75 -24.09
CA ALA A 206 -2.60 1.73 -23.26
C ALA A 206 -2.73 2.03 -21.76
N ALA A 207 -2.51 3.28 -21.35
CA ALA A 207 -2.65 3.72 -19.96
C ALA A 207 -4.11 3.70 -19.46
N SER A 208 -5.08 3.98 -20.35
CA SER A 208 -6.51 3.99 -20.03
C SER A 208 -7.06 2.64 -19.58
N VAL A 209 -6.34 1.54 -19.86
CA VAL A 209 -6.64 0.21 -19.33
C VAL A 209 -6.56 0.17 -17.79
N TRP A 210 -5.70 0.98 -17.20
CA TRP A 210 -5.37 0.95 -15.77
C TRP A 210 -5.79 2.20 -15.00
N GLY A 211 -5.99 3.33 -15.68
CA GLY A 211 -6.45 4.55 -15.03
C GLY A 211 -6.29 5.79 -15.88
N TYR A 212 -5.98 6.92 -15.24
CA TYR A 212 -5.98 8.22 -15.90
C TYR A 212 -4.62 8.49 -16.60
N PRO A 213 -4.57 8.59 -17.95
CA PRO A 213 -3.32 8.62 -18.69
C PRO A 213 -2.37 9.76 -18.32
N ASP A 214 -2.86 10.95 -17.98
CA ASP A 214 -1.98 12.09 -17.65
C ASP A 214 -1.23 11.89 -16.33
N LEU A 215 -1.77 11.08 -15.42
CA LEU A 215 -1.12 10.78 -14.14
C LEU A 215 -0.25 9.51 -14.22
N LEU A 216 -0.54 8.62 -15.17
CA LEU A 216 0.20 7.37 -15.37
C LEU A 216 1.39 7.51 -16.31
N ARG A 217 1.31 8.41 -17.29
CA ARG A 217 2.42 8.66 -18.22
C ARG A 217 3.53 9.43 -17.51
N LEU A 218 4.65 8.76 -17.31
CA LEU A 218 5.88 9.39 -16.88
C LEU A 218 6.62 9.94 -18.11
N THR A 219 7.16 11.14 -17.96
CA THR A 219 8.08 11.69 -18.96
C THR A 219 9.50 11.31 -18.58
N TRP A 220 10.32 10.99 -19.57
CA TRP A 220 11.76 10.73 -19.39
C TRP A 220 12.57 12.01 -19.10
N TYR A 221 12.00 12.98 -18.38
CA TYR A 221 12.76 14.11 -17.83
C TYR A 221 13.43 13.70 -16.52
N GLY A 222 14.27 12.67 -16.59
CA GLY A 222 15.18 12.29 -15.53
C GLY A 222 16.59 12.73 -15.93
N THR A 223 17.17 13.69 -15.23
CA THR A 223 18.64 13.75 -15.13
C THR A 223 19.09 12.37 -14.66
N ALA A 224 20.02 11.75 -15.40
CA ALA A 224 20.58 10.46 -15.07
C ALA A 224 21.02 10.43 -13.60
N LEU A 225 20.24 9.77 -12.74
CA LEU A 225 20.54 9.31 -11.39
C LEU A 225 19.26 8.66 -10.84
N GLY A 226 19.10 7.38 -11.15
CA GLY A 226 18.25 6.43 -10.45
C GLY A 226 19.13 5.27 -10.01
#